data_AF-A0A328N2U9-F1
#
_entry.id   AF-A0A328N2U9-F1
#
_cell.length_a   1.000
_cell.length_b   1.000
_cell.length_c   1.000
_cell.angle_alpha   90.00
_cell.angle_beta   90.00
_cell.angle_gamma   90.00
#
_symmetry.space_group_name_H-M   'P 1'
#
loop_
_entity.id
_entity.type
_entity.pdbx_description
1 polymer ?
#
loop_
_entity_poly.entity_id
_entity_poly.type
_entity_poly.pdbx_seq_one_letter_code
_entity_poly.pdbx_strand_id
1 'polypeptide(L)'
;MPVTIESKEDAGAALERVGFLQQQVDAGQIDPASAGPEIVDTLNAVVSFFVLIGATGNLYTALVEPLMQWNIYSVSLKFLRGPETPETQSARELFEMISTFYHKWEVLKTE
;
A
#
# COMPACT_ATOMS: atom_id res chain seq x y z
N MET A 1 1.73 1.08 -17.64
CA MET A 1 3.04 1.75 -17.67
C MET A 1 3.51 1.84 -16.23
N PRO A 2 4.79 1.57 -15.91
CA PRO A 2 5.27 1.76 -14.54
C PRO A 2 5.08 3.22 -14.13
N VAL A 3 4.63 3.45 -12.90
CA VAL A 3 4.50 4.79 -12.33
C VAL A 3 5.91 5.34 -12.10
N THR A 4 6.22 6.49 -12.71
CA THR A 4 7.49 7.19 -12.50
C THR A 4 7.24 8.42 -11.63
N ILE A 5 8.01 8.57 -10.55
CA ILE A 5 7.96 9.71 -9.63
C ILE A 5 9.24 10.51 -9.82
N GLU A 6 9.14 11.72 -10.36
CA GLU A 6 10.30 12.57 -10.68
C GLU A 6 10.41 13.76 -9.73
N SER A 7 9.34 14.08 -9.01
CA SER A 7 9.26 15.19 -8.08
C SER A 7 8.48 14.85 -6.81
N LYS A 8 8.59 15.73 -5.80
CA LYS A 8 7.78 15.66 -4.58
C LYS A 8 6.30 15.91 -4.85
N GLU A 9 5.97 16.67 -5.89
CA GLU A 9 4.59 16.94 -6.31
C GLU A 9 3.96 15.68 -6.90
N ASP A 10 4.69 14.98 -7.78
CA ASP A 10 4.26 13.67 -8.31
C ASP A 10 4.05 12.66 -7.18
N ALA A 11 4.97 12.64 -6.21
CA ALA A 11 4.84 11.79 -5.03
C ALA A 11 3.57 12.11 -4.22
N GLY A 12 3.23 13.39 -4.06
CA GLY A 12 1.99 13.83 -3.41
C GLY A 12 0.74 13.34 -4.15
N ALA A 13 0.66 13.57 -5.46
CA ALA A 13 -0.47 13.13 -6.28
C ALA A 13 -0.61 11.59 -6.30
N ALA A 14 0.52 10.88 -6.32
CA ALA A 14 0.56 9.42 -6.22
C ALA A 14 -0.01 8.92 -4.88
N LEU A 15 0.32 9.58 -3.77
CA LEU A 15 -0.22 9.24 -2.44
C LEU A 15 -1.72 9.52 -2.34
N GLU A 16 -2.21 10.62 -2.93
CA GLU A 16 -3.65 10.90 -3.01
C GLU A 16 -4.39 9.82 -3.79
N ARG A 17 -3.81 9.35 -4.90
CA ARG A 17 -4.37 8.25 -5.69
C ARG A 17 -4.44 6.95 -4.89
N VAL A 18 -3.39 6.62 -4.14
CA VAL A 18 -3.38 5.46 -3.24
C VAL A 18 -4.48 5.60 -2.18
N GLY A 19 -4.59 6.76 -1.53
CA GLY A 19 -5.64 7.02 -0.54
C GLY A 19 -7.05 6.84 -1.11
N PHE A 20 -7.28 7.30 -2.34
CA PHE A 20 -8.55 7.06 -3.04
C PHE A 20 -8.82 5.56 -3.26
N LEU A 21 -7.82 4.77 -3.68
CA LEU A 21 -7.96 3.33 -3.86
C LEU A 21 -8.25 2.61 -2.53
N GLN A 22 -7.59 3.00 -1.45
CA GLN A 22 -7.85 2.45 -0.11
C GLN A 22 -9.31 2.68 0.31
N GLN A 23 -9.84 3.89 0.09
CA GLN A 23 -11.25 4.21 0.38
C GLN A 23 -12.22 3.38 -0.45
N GLN A 24 -11.93 3.16 -1.73
CA GLN A 24 -12.74 2.34 -2.64
C GLN A 24 -12.75 0.87 -2.21
N VAL A 25 -11.60 0.32 -1.78
CA VAL A 25 -11.49 -1.04 -1.21
C VAL A 25 -12.28 -1.15 0.09
N ASP A 26 -12.14 -0.16 0.98
CA ASP A 26 -12.84 -0.15 2.27
C ASP A 26 -14.36 -0.10 2.08
N ALA A 27 -14.82 0.74 1.15
CA ALA A 27 -16.24 0.84 0.76
C ALA A 27 -16.77 -0.38 -0.03
N GLY A 28 -15.90 -1.33 -0.42
CA GLY A 28 -16.27 -2.49 -1.24
C GLY A 28 -16.70 -2.11 -2.66
N GLN A 29 -16.23 -0.96 -3.16
CA GLN A 29 -16.55 -0.42 -4.48
C GLN A 29 -15.62 -0.95 -5.58
N ILE A 30 -14.43 -1.42 -5.20
CA ILE A 30 -13.49 -2.11 -6.09
C ILE A 30 -13.02 -3.42 -5.47
N ASP A 31 -12.66 -4.35 -6.34
CA ASP A 31 -12.05 -5.62 -5.97
C ASP A 31 -10.66 -5.39 -5.34
N PRO A 32 -10.39 -5.90 -4.12
CA PRO A 32 -9.11 -5.72 -3.44
C PRO A 32 -7.89 -6.18 -4.24
N ALA A 33 -7.93 -7.39 -4.83
CA ALA A 33 -6.82 -7.94 -5.61
C ALA A 33 -6.52 -7.11 -6.85
N SER A 34 -7.54 -6.58 -7.52
CA SER A 34 -7.39 -5.68 -8.66
C SER A 34 -6.75 -4.34 -8.30
N ALA A 35 -6.98 -3.83 -7.08
CA ALA A 35 -6.39 -2.58 -6.60
C ALA A 35 -4.93 -2.75 -6.12
N GLY A 36 -4.56 -3.95 -5.68
CA GLY A 36 -3.26 -4.25 -5.06
C GLY A 36 -2.04 -3.85 -5.89
N PRO A 37 -1.93 -4.26 -7.16
CA PRO A 37 -0.80 -3.89 -8.01
C PRO A 37 -0.63 -2.38 -8.14
N GLU A 38 -1.72 -1.63 -8.36
CA GLU A 38 -1.64 -0.17 -8.50
C GLU A 38 -1.20 0.50 -7.18
N ILE A 39 -1.75 0.07 -6.04
CA ILE A 39 -1.35 0.57 -4.72
C ILE A 39 0.14 0.29 -4.48
N VAL A 40 0.57 -0.96 -4.64
CA VAL A 40 1.92 -1.39 -4.30
C VAL A 40 2.97 -0.83 -5.25
N ASP A 41 2.71 -0.79 -6.55
CA ASP A 41 3.64 -0.23 -7.53
C ASP A 41 3.81 1.28 -7.35
N THR A 42 2.70 1.99 -7.09
CA THR A 42 2.72 3.43 -6.82
C THR A 42 3.51 3.74 -5.55
N LEU A 43 3.25 3.02 -4.46
CA LEU A 43 3.98 3.20 -3.21
C LEU A 43 5.45 2.81 -3.33
N ASN A 44 5.77 1.76 -4.09
CA ASN A 44 7.15 1.40 -4.39
C ASN A 44 7.87 2.53 -5.13
N ALA A 45 7.24 3.17 -6.11
CA ALA A 45 7.81 4.29 -6.84
C ALA A 45 8.04 5.50 -5.92
N VAL A 46 7.05 5.83 -5.06
CA VAL A 46 7.17 6.91 -4.07
C VAL A 46 8.31 6.66 -3.09
N VAL A 47 8.37 5.46 -2.49
CA VAL A 47 9.43 5.13 -1.53
C VAL A 47 10.80 5.14 -2.21
N SER A 48 10.91 4.57 -3.42
CA SER A 48 12.16 4.54 -4.18
C SER A 48 12.65 5.95 -4.51
N PHE A 49 11.75 6.87 -4.87
CA PHE A 49 12.08 8.27 -5.11
C PHE A 49 12.65 8.95 -3.85
N PHE A 50 11.99 8.83 -2.70
CA PHE A 50 12.47 9.45 -1.47
C PHE A 50 13.80 8.86 -0.98
N VAL A 51 14.01 7.55 -1.19
CA VAL A 51 15.30 6.90 -0.94
C VAL A 51 16.38 7.46 -1.87
N LEU A 52 16.09 7.60 -3.17
CA LEU A 52 17.03 8.11 -4.17
C LEU A 52 17.52 9.53 -3.85
N ILE A 53 16.64 10.41 -3.39
CA ILE A 53 16.99 11.80 -3.04
C ILE A 53 17.55 11.93 -1.61
N GLY A 54 17.72 10.84 -0.88
CA GLY A 54 18.27 10.83 0.48
C GLY A 54 17.33 11.36 1.56
N ALA A 55 16.02 11.42 1.30
CA ALA A 55 15.01 11.95 2.22
C ALA A 55 14.24 10.83 2.93
N THR A 56 14.96 9.97 3.67
CA THR A 56 14.40 8.74 4.28
C THR A 56 13.96 8.88 5.74
N GLY A 57 14.31 9.98 6.41
CA GLY A 57 14.31 10.07 7.88
C GLY A 57 12.98 9.77 8.60
N ASN A 58 11.82 9.94 7.94
CA ASN A 58 10.51 9.58 8.49
C ASN A 58 9.67 8.72 7.53
N LEU A 59 10.27 8.19 6.47
CA LEU A 59 9.52 7.55 5.38
C LEU A 59 8.83 6.26 5.84
N TYR A 60 9.47 5.50 6.74
CA TYR A 60 8.88 4.29 7.29
C TYR A 60 7.64 4.59 8.14
N THR A 61 7.76 5.47 9.13
CA THR A 61 6.66 5.83 10.05
C THR A 61 5.57 6.66 9.38
N ALA A 62 5.90 7.44 8.35
CA ALA A 62 4.93 8.26 7.64
C ALA A 62 4.15 7.50 6.55
N LEU A 63 4.69 6.38 6.02
CA LEU A 63 4.09 5.71 4.87
C LEU A 63 4.02 4.19 5.00
N VAL A 64 5.15 3.53 5.26
CA VAL A 64 5.23 2.06 5.27
C VAL A 64 4.41 1.46 6.42
N GLU A 65 4.57 2.01 7.62
CA GLU A 65 3.85 1.56 8.82
C GLU A 65 2.34 1.85 8.73
N PRO A 66 1.88 3.08 8.37
CA PRO A 66 0.45 3.34 8.19
C PRO A 66 -0.22 2.44 7.15
N LEU A 67 0.47 2.10 6.05
CA LEU A 67 -0.07 1.16 5.06
C LEU A 67 -0.30 -0.22 5.66
N MET A 68 0.66 -0.73 6.45
CA MET A 68 0.51 -2.02 7.11
C MET A 68 -0.57 -1.99 8.20
N GLN A 69 -0.70 -0.87 8.92
CA GLN A 69 -1.81 -0.69 9.87
C GLN A 69 -3.16 -0.76 9.17
N TRP A 70 -3.34 -0.08 8.03
CA TRP A 70 -4.56 -0.22 7.22
C TRP A 70 -4.78 -1.67 6.77
N ASN A 71 -3.72 -2.35 6.34
CA ASN A 71 -3.79 -3.76 5.94
C ASN A 71 -4.29 -4.67 7.08
N ILE A 72 -3.79 -4.46 8.29
CA ILE A 72 -4.19 -5.21 9.49
C ILE A 72 -5.61 -4.86 9.91
N TYR A 73 -5.95 -3.58 10.01
CA TYR A 73 -7.21 -3.16 10.64
C TYR A 73 -8.40 -3.06 9.68
N SER A 74 -8.17 -2.98 8.38
CA SER A 74 -9.23 -2.93 7.36
C SER A 74 -9.26 -4.17 6.49
N VAL A 75 -8.15 -4.51 5.83
CA VAL A 75 -8.13 -5.59 4.82
C VAL A 75 -8.26 -6.97 5.48
N SER A 76 -7.52 -7.24 6.56
CA SER A 76 -7.53 -8.55 7.20
C SER A 76 -8.91 -8.96 7.74
N LEU A 77 -9.69 -7.98 8.22
CA LEU A 77 -11.02 -8.23 8.75
C LEU A 77 -11.99 -8.79 7.71
N LYS A 78 -11.74 -8.52 6.41
CA LYS A 78 -12.57 -8.99 5.30
C LYS A 78 -12.46 -10.51 5.07
N PHE A 79 -11.39 -11.17 5.53
CA PHE A 79 -11.21 -12.63 5.37
C PHE A 79 -11.00 -13.40 6.67
N LEU A 80 -10.74 -12.73 7.80
CA LEU A 80 -10.64 -13.39 9.11
C LEU A 80 -11.99 -13.81 9.69
N ARG A 81 -13.09 -13.22 9.21
CA ARG A 81 -14.44 -13.39 9.75
C ARG A 81 -15.40 -13.88 8.67
N GLY A 82 -15.30 -15.14 8.27
CA GLY A 82 -16.28 -15.71 7.35
C GLY A 82 -15.82 -16.99 6.66
N PRO A 83 -16.73 -17.62 5.90
CA PRO A 83 -16.36 -18.69 4.98
C PRO A 83 -15.45 -18.15 3.86
N GLU A 84 -14.65 -19.04 3.28
CA GLU A 84 -13.81 -18.71 2.14
C GLU A 84 -14.66 -18.50 0.88
N THR A 85 -14.70 -17.26 0.42
CA THR A 85 -15.35 -16.82 -0.84
C THR A 85 -14.33 -16.15 -1.76
N PRO A 86 -14.63 -15.98 -3.06
CA PRO A 86 -13.75 -15.22 -3.97
C PRO A 86 -13.39 -13.83 -3.46
N GLU A 87 -14.32 -13.13 -2.80
CA GLU A 87 -14.10 -11.80 -2.22
C GLU A 87 -13.12 -11.86 -1.04
N THR A 88 -13.24 -12.88 -0.17
CA THR A 88 -12.28 -13.07 0.93
C THR A 88 -10.89 -13.45 0.43
N GLN A 89 -10.81 -14.24 -0.65
CA GLN A 89 -9.56 -14.61 -1.29
C GLN A 89 -8.88 -13.39 -1.93
N SER A 90 -9.64 -12.55 -2.61
CA SER A 90 -9.17 -11.28 -3.18
C SER A 90 -8.60 -10.34 -2.09
N ALA A 91 -9.29 -10.23 -0.95
CA ALA A 91 -8.78 -9.46 0.18
C ALA A 91 -7.48 -10.06 0.77
N ARG A 92 -7.35 -11.39 0.80
CA ARG A 92 -6.11 -12.07 1.23
C ARG A 92 -4.96 -11.78 0.27
N GLU A 93 -5.20 -11.81 -1.03
CA GLU A 93 -4.18 -11.48 -2.04
C GLU A 93 -3.68 -10.05 -1.90
N LEU A 94 -4.59 -9.07 -1.73
CA LEU A 94 -4.20 -7.69 -1.42
C LEU A 94 -3.34 -7.63 -0.14
N PHE A 95 -3.74 -8.37 0.90
CA PHE A 95 -3.03 -8.40 2.16
C PHE A 95 -1.59 -8.92 2.01
N GLU A 96 -1.40 -9.97 1.22
CA GLU A 96 -0.08 -10.56 0.94
C GLU A 96 0.80 -9.63 0.11
N MET A 97 0.23 -8.92 -0.88
CA MET A 97 0.96 -7.93 -1.67
C MET A 97 1.47 -6.77 -0.80
N ILE A 98 0.61 -6.23 0.07
CA ILE A 98 0.99 -5.15 0.98
C ILE A 98 2.01 -5.63 2.03
N SER A 99 1.86 -6.86 2.54
CA SER A 99 2.82 -7.45 3.48
C SER A 99 4.19 -7.61 2.83
N THR A 100 4.24 -8.01 1.56
CA THR A 100 5.48 -8.09 0.78
C THR A 100 6.13 -6.72 0.61
N PHE A 101 5.34 -5.68 0.29
CA PHE A 101 5.82 -4.29 0.25
C PHE A 101 6.38 -3.85 1.61
N TYR A 102 5.66 -4.12 2.70
CA TYR A 102 6.07 -3.76 4.04
C TYR A 102 7.43 -4.39 4.40
N HIS A 103 7.57 -5.71 4.22
CA HIS A 103 8.83 -6.41 4.50
C HIS A 103 9.99 -5.92 3.63
N LYS A 104 9.75 -5.59 2.36
CA LYS A 104 10.77 -4.99 1.48
C LYS A 104 11.34 -3.70 2.05
N TRP A 105 10.51 -2.88 2.70
CA TRP A 105 10.90 -1.57 3.20
C TRP A 105 11.11 -1.50 4.72
N GLU A 106 11.10 -2.64 5.42
CA GLU A 106 11.47 -2.73 6.85
C GLU A 106 12.91 -2.26 7.12
N VAL A 107 13.79 -2.33 6.12
CA VAL A 107 15.15 -1.74 6.17
C VAL A 107 15.14 -0.23 6.50
N LEU A 108 14.06 0.49 6.21
CA LEU A 108 13.91 1.90 6.55
C LEU A 108 13.49 2.14 8.01
N LYS A 109 13.20 1.07 8.77
CA LYS A 109 12.89 1.16 10.20
C LYS A 109 14.16 1.51 10.97
N THR A 110 14.28 2.77 11.36
CA THR A 110 15.33 3.22 12.27
C THR A 110 14.86 3.05 13.72
N GLU A 111 15.75 2.56 14.59
CA GLU A 111 15.53 2.45 16.04
C GLU A 111 15.36 3.81 16.72
#